data_AF-A0A938H3V4-F1
#
_entry.id   AF-A0A938H3V4-F1
#
_cell.length_a   1.000
_cell.length_b   1.000
_cell.length_c   1.000
_cell.angle_alpha   90.00
_cell.angle_beta   90.00
_cell.angle_gamma   90.00
#
_symmetry.space_group_name_H-M   'P 1'
#
loop_
_entity.id
_entity.type
_entity.pdbx_description
1 polymer ?
#
loop_
_entity_poly.entity_id
_entity_poly.type
_entity_poly.pdbx_seq_one_letter_code
_entity_poly.pdbx_strand_id
1 'polypeptide(L)'
;METVRIEPDIDAWRIAARILLARGVPPDAVLWTCDASDGALFDATEVSAAPAAAPPPLRVPAAFADIAARAAAHSDPRRWAVLYRILWRICRDGERHLPAVVTDPDVRQALLWCKAVGREIHKMHAFVRFRLTGTDETSGREQRIAWFE
;
A
#
# COMPACT_ATOMS: atom_id res chain seq x y z
N MET A 1 13.60 10.11 -14.43
CA MET A 1 12.53 9.34 -13.77
C MET A 1 13.22 8.24 -13.00
N GLU A 2 13.09 8.22 -11.68
CA GLU A 2 13.71 7.24 -10.79
C GLU A 2 12.74 6.07 -10.57
N THR A 3 13.22 4.86 -10.79
CA THR A 3 12.44 3.64 -10.55
C THR A 3 12.65 3.19 -9.11
N VAL A 4 11.57 3.01 -8.38
CA VAL A 4 11.55 2.60 -6.97
C VAL A 4 10.87 1.25 -6.87
N ARG A 5 11.68 0.23 -6.56
CA ARG A 5 11.21 -1.13 -6.34
C ARG A 5 10.86 -1.32 -4.86
N ILE A 6 9.68 -1.86 -4.59
CA ILE A 6 9.22 -2.20 -3.24
C ILE A 6 8.59 -3.58 -3.23
N GLU A 7 8.64 -4.25 -2.09
CA GLU A 7 7.68 -5.33 -1.81
C GLU A 7 6.26 -4.74 -1.81
N PRO A 8 5.24 -5.50 -2.27
CA PRO A 8 3.86 -5.01 -2.36
C PRO A 8 3.17 -4.90 -0.98
N ASP A 9 3.85 -4.28 -0.03
CA ASP A 9 3.44 -4.05 1.36
C ASP A 9 3.41 -2.55 1.69
N ILE A 10 2.51 -2.17 2.60
CA ILE A 10 2.31 -0.77 2.98
C ILE A 10 3.51 -0.19 3.72
N ASP A 11 4.20 -0.97 4.56
CA ASP A 11 5.34 -0.45 5.32
C ASP A 11 6.56 -0.27 4.43
N ALA A 12 6.80 -1.19 3.48
CA ALA A 12 7.80 -1.02 2.42
C ALA A 12 7.55 0.28 1.63
N TRP A 13 6.30 0.51 1.21
CA TRP A 13 5.91 1.76 0.55
C TRP A 13 6.11 2.99 1.44
N ARG A 14 5.74 2.95 2.72
CA ARG A 14 5.89 4.09 3.66
C ARG A 14 7.35 4.50 3.84
N ILE A 15 8.26 3.53 3.91
CA ILE A 15 9.70 3.79 4.03
C ILE A 15 10.20 4.48 2.75
N ALA A 16 9.93 3.90 1.58
CA ALA A 16 10.36 4.47 0.30
C ALA A 16 9.76 5.87 0.06
N ALA A 17 8.46 6.03 0.29
CA ALA A 17 7.75 7.29 0.13
C ALA A 17 8.32 8.39 1.05
N ARG A 18 8.69 8.04 2.30
CA ARG A 18 9.36 8.98 3.22
C ARG A 18 10.71 9.44 2.71
N ILE A 19 11.52 8.54 2.18
CA ILE A 19 12.83 8.86 1.61
C ILE A 19 12.68 9.79 0.40
N LEU A 20 11.79 9.45 -0.54
CA LEU A 20 11.53 10.28 -1.72
C LEU A 20 11.00 11.65 -1.34
N LEU A 21 10.05 11.70 -0.39
CA LEU A 21 9.50 12.95 0.10
C LEU A 21 10.56 13.81 0.77
N ALA A 22 11.45 13.24 1.59
CA ALA A 22 12.56 13.97 2.21
C ALA A 22 13.54 14.53 1.15
N ARG A 23 13.82 13.74 0.11
CA ARG A 23 14.63 14.14 -1.06
C ARG A 23 13.94 15.16 -1.97
N GLY A 24 12.63 15.37 -1.81
CA GLY A 24 11.87 16.30 -2.64
C GLY A 24 11.69 15.83 -4.08
N VAL A 25 11.61 14.51 -4.30
CA VAL A 25 11.38 13.94 -5.64
C VAL A 25 9.89 14.05 -5.98
N PRO A 26 9.49 14.80 -7.01
CA PRO A 26 8.08 14.97 -7.34
C PRO A 26 7.46 13.67 -7.92
N PRO A 27 6.15 13.46 -7.82
CA PRO A 27 5.52 12.18 -8.19
C PRO A 27 5.65 11.78 -9.66
N ASP A 28 5.77 12.75 -10.58
CA ASP A 28 6.01 12.54 -12.01
C ASP A 28 7.43 12.05 -12.30
N ALA A 29 8.36 12.26 -11.37
CA ALA A 29 9.73 11.76 -11.47
C ALA A 29 9.91 10.35 -10.89
N VAL A 30 8.86 9.68 -10.39
CA VAL A 30 8.95 8.37 -9.73
C VAL A 30 8.15 7.31 -10.48
N LEU A 31 8.78 6.18 -10.76
CA LEU A 31 8.12 4.97 -11.26
C LEU A 31 8.11 3.90 -10.17
N TRP A 32 6.94 3.44 -9.74
CA TRP A 32 6.81 2.40 -8.71
C TRP A 32 6.71 1.01 -9.33
N THR A 33 7.50 0.05 -8.83
CA THR A 33 7.48 -1.35 -9.30
C THR A 33 7.43 -2.34 -8.12
N CYS A 34 6.73 -3.47 -8.30
CA CYS A 34 6.59 -4.51 -7.27
C CYS A 34 7.19 -5.87 -7.66
N ASP A 35 7.52 -6.07 -8.94
CA ASP A 35 8.02 -7.35 -9.43
C ASP A 35 9.54 -7.40 -9.36
N ALA A 36 10.09 -8.51 -8.88
CA ALA A 36 11.48 -8.89 -9.10
C ALA A 36 11.74 -9.31 -10.55
N SER A 37 10.69 -9.76 -11.26
CA SER A 37 10.76 -10.50 -12.52
C SER A 37 10.58 -9.67 -13.78
N ASP A 38 9.95 -8.49 -13.69
CA ASP A 38 9.83 -7.62 -14.86
C ASP A 38 11.14 -6.85 -15.03
N GLY A 39 11.89 -7.25 -16.07
CA GLY A 39 13.19 -6.72 -16.45
C GLY A 39 13.12 -5.24 -16.77
N ALA A 40 13.24 -4.40 -15.75
CA ALA A 40 13.58 -3.00 -15.92
C ALA A 40 14.99 -2.92 -16.52
N LEU A 41 15.05 -2.78 -17.85
CA LEU A 41 16.25 -2.50 -18.65
C LEU A 41 16.83 -1.08 -18.40
N PHE A 42 16.33 -0.39 -17.36
CA PHE A 42 16.74 0.94 -16.96
C PHE A 42 17.19 0.87 -15.51
N ASP A 43 18.36 1.46 -15.23
CA ASP A 43 18.98 1.58 -13.90
C ASP A 43 17.93 1.66 -12.79
N ALA A 44 17.61 0.51 -12.22
CA ALA A 44 16.71 0.41 -11.10
C ALA A 44 17.53 0.82 -9.88
N THR A 45 17.37 2.06 -9.45
CA THR A 45 17.87 2.45 -8.13
C THR A 45 17.06 1.66 -7.12
N GLU A 46 17.60 0.55 -6.65
CA GLU A 46 17.15 -0.03 -5.40
C GLU A 46 17.29 1.09 -4.37
N VAL A 47 16.16 1.60 -3.89
CA VAL A 47 16.14 2.41 -2.67
C VAL A 47 16.38 1.41 -1.54
N SER A 48 17.58 0.83 -1.53
CA SER A 48 18.12 0.11 -0.40
C SER A 48 18.12 1.12 0.73
N ALA A 49 17.43 0.76 1.81
CA ALA A 49 17.40 1.51 3.04
C ALA A 49 18.81 1.49 3.67
N ALA A 50 19.79 2.13 3.03
CA ALA A 50 20.97 2.60 3.71
C ALA A 50 20.50 3.49 4.87
N PRO A 51 21.17 3.45 6.04
CA PRO A 51 20.75 4.18 7.22
C PRO A 51 21.04 5.68 7.03
N ALA A 52 20.31 6.33 6.13
CA ALA A 52 20.19 7.76 6.07
C ALA A 52 19.39 8.19 7.30
N ALA A 53 19.88 9.24 7.97
CA ALA A 53 19.29 9.81 9.17
C ALA A 53 17.76 9.78 9.12
N ALA A 54 17.13 9.28 10.19
CA ALA A 54 15.69 9.09 10.24
C ALA A 54 14.98 10.38 9.76
N PRO A 55 14.17 10.31 8.69
CA PRO A 55 13.53 11.48 8.16
C PRO A 55 12.63 12.12 9.23
N PRO A 56 12.47 13.46 9.22
CA PRO A 56 11.68 14.15 10.22
C PRO A 56 10.25 13.59 10.29
N PRO A 57 9.61 13.64 11.47
CA PRO A 57 8.28 13.06 11.65
C PRO A 57 7.26 13.76 10.75
N LEU A 58 6.81 13.05 9.71
CA LEU A 58 5.74 13.51 8.84
C LEU A 58 4.40 13.46 9.59
N ARG A 59 3.74 14.62 9.70
CA ARG A 59 2.37 14.72 10.22
C ARG A 59 1.39 14.64 9.05
N VAL A 60 0.77 13.48 8.90
CA VAL A 60 -0.30 13.25 7.93
C VAL A 60 -1.65 13.14 8.63
N PRO A 61 -2.77 13.58 8.02
CA PRO A 61 -4.11 13.36 8.57
C PRO A 61 -4.40 11.87 8.76
N ALA A 62 -5.08 11.52 9.86
CA ALA A 62 -5.47 10.13 10.15
C ALA A 62 -6.31 9.52 9.00
N ALA A 63 -7.21 10.31 8.41
CA ALA A 63 -8.01 9.89 7.26
C ALA A 63 -7.15 9.41 6.07
N PHE A 64 -6.00 10.05 5.81
CA PHE A 64 -5.10 9.58 4.76
C PHE A 64 -4.45 8.25 5.14
N ALA A 65 -3.99 8.10 6.39
CA ALA A 65 -3.39 6.85 6.86
C ALA A 65 -4.36 5.67 6.71
N ASP A 66 -5.64 5.87 7.05
CA ASP A 66 -6.68 4.87 6.90
C ASP A 66 -6.98 4.50 5.44
N ILE A 67 -6.96 5.49 4.54
CA ILE A 67 -7.12 5.27 3.10
C ILE A 67 -5.92 4.52 2.55
N ALA A 68 -4.70 4.94 2.90
CA ALA A 68 -3.47 4.31 2.42
C ALA A 68 -3.38 2.85 2.84
N ALA A 69 -3.65 2.54 4.11
CA ALA A 69 -3.63 1.17 4.61
C ALA A 69 -4.63 0.26 3.88
N ARG A 70 -5.85 0.75 3.61
CA ARG A 70 -6.87 -0.03 2.89
C ARG A 70 -6.60 -0.15 1.40
N ALA A 71 -6.20 0.93 0.75
CA ALA A 71 -5.92 0.95 -0.69
C ALA A 71 -4.67 0.15 -1.06
N ALA A 72 -3.69 0.05 -0.17
CA ALA A 72 -2.48 -0.75 -0.37
C ALA A 72 -2.77 -2.24 -0.61
N ALA A 73 -3.86 -2.76 -0.04
CA ALA A 73 -4.30 -4.15 -0.22
C ALA A 73 -4.99 -4.42 -1.58
N HIS A 74 -5.20 -3.39 -2.40
CA HIS A 74 -5.76 -3.56 -3.74
C HIS A 74 -4.71 -4.09 -4.73
N SER A 75 -5.10 -4.85 -5.74
CA SER A 75 -4.16 -5.46 -6.71
C SER A 75 -3.66 -4.51 -7.80
N ASP A 76 -4.29 -3.34 -7.96
CA ASP A 76 -3.93 -2.38 -9.02
C ASP A 76 -2.50 -1.86 -8.83
N PRO A 77 -1.59 -2.02 -9.82
CA PRO A 77 -0.19 -1.61 -9.68
C PRO A 77 -0.03 -0.10 -9.50
N ARG A 78 -1.01 0.71 -9.94
CA ARG A 78 -0.98 2.18 -9.82
C ARG A 78 -1.19 2.67 -8.40
N ARG A 79 -1.57 1.80 -7.46
CA ARG A 79 -1.90 2.19 -6.07
C ARG A 79 -0.79 2.96 -5.38
N TRP A 80 0.45 2.54 -5.55
CA TRP A 80 1.61 3.17 -4.91
C TRP A 80 1.87 4.58 -5.45
N ALA A 81 1.73 4.78 -6.76
CA ALA A 81 1.88 6.08 -7.40
C ALA A 81 0.75 7.05 -6.99
N VAL A 82 -0.50 6.59 -6.95
CA VAL A 82 -1.65 7.40 -6.50
C VAL A 82 -1.48 7.80 -5.04
N LEU A 83 -1.14 6.86 -4.16
CA LEU A 83 -0.91 7.15 -2.74
C LEU A 83 0.25 8.14 -2.56
N TYR A 84 1.30 8.04 -3.39
CA TYR A 84 2.43 8.97 -3.33
C TYR A 84 2.04 10.39 -3.77
N ARG A 85 1.22 10.54 -4.83
CA ARG A 85 0.69 11.85 -5.24
C ARG A 85 -0.13 12.53 -4.15
N ILE A 86 -1.02 11.78 -3.50
CA ILE A 86 -1.83 12.31 -2.40
C ILE A 86 -0.94 12.72 -1.22
N LEU A 87 0.03 11.88 -0.85
CA LEU A 87 0.99 12.17 0.23
C LEU A 87 1.81 13.43 -0.09
N TRP A 88 2.30 13.54 -1.33
CA TRP A 88 3.06 14.69 -1.79
C TRP A 88 2.26 15.98 -1.62
N ARG A 89 1.02 16.03 -2.11
CA ARG A 89 0.15 17.21 -2.01
C ARG A 89 -0.17 17.59 -0.56
N ILE A 90 -0.40 16.61 0.30
CA ILE A 90 -0.62 16.85 1.73
C ILE A 90 0.62 17.48 2.39
N CYS A 91 1.82 16.99 2.07
CA CYS A 91 3.05 17.37 2.77
C CYS A 91 3.80 18.55 2.15
N ARG A 92 3.80 18.69 0.82
CA ARG A 92 4.53 19.73 0.09
C ARG A 92 3.62 20.89 -0.30
N ASP A 93 2.41 20.60 -0.76
CA ASP A 93 1.45 21.65 -1.19
C ASP A 93 0.55 22.11 -0.02
N GLY A 94 0.62 21.43 1.12
CA GLY A 94 -0.10 21.81 2.35
C GLY A 94 -1.59 21.46 2.35
N GLU A 95 -2.06 20.65 1.41
CA GLU A 95 -3.47 20.28 1.24
C GLU A 95 -3.95 19.27 2.31
N ARG A 96 -3.90 19.64 3.59
CA ARG A 96 -4.25 18.75 4.72
C ARG A 96 -5.67 18.21 4.70
N HIS A 97 -6.60 18.89 4.02
CA HIS A 97 -8.00 18.49 3.89
C HIS A 97 -8.25 17.60 2.67
N LEU A 98 -7.25 17.36 1.82
CA LEU A 98 -7.36 16.58 0.59
C LEU A 98 -8.05 15.22 0.78
N PRO A 99 -7.77 14.43 1.84
CA PRO A 99 -8.45 13.13 2.03
C PRO A 99 -9.98 13.22 2.12
N ALA A 100 -10.55 14.40 2.44
CA ALA A 100 -11.99 14.63 2.49
C ALA A 100 -12.59 15.09 1.14
N VAL A 101 -11.76 15.48 0.17
CA VAL A 101 -12.20 15.97 -1.14
C VAL A 101 -12.49 14.79 -2.06
N VAL A 102 -13.68 14.19 -1.92
CA VAL A 102 -14.07 12.98 -2.66
C VAL A 102 -14.18 13.15 -4.19
N THR A 103 -14.22 14.40 -4.66
CA THR A 103 -14.22 14.74 -6.09
C THR A 103 -12.81 14.80 -6.68
N ASP A 104 -11.78 14.86 -5.84
CA ASP A 104 -10.40 14.80 -6.31
C ASP A 104 -10.14 13.44 -7.00
N PRO A 105 -9.55 13.41 -8.21
CA PRO A 105 -9.39 12.19 -8.97
C PRO A 105 -8.57 11.10 -8.24
N ASP A 106 -7.49 11.49 -7.56
CA ASP A 106 -6.62 10.55 -6.87
C ASP A 106 -7.30 10.01 -5.61
N VAL A 107 -7.93 10.88 -4.82
CA VAL A 107 -8.70 10.49 -3.63
C VAL A 107 -9.87 9.59 -4.01
N ARG A 108 -10.62 9.96 -5.05
CA ARG A 108 -11.73 9.14 -5.57
C ARG A 108 -11.26 7.76 -5.97
N GLN A 109 -10.15 7.66 -6.70
CA GLN A 109 -9.59 6.37 -7.11
C GLN A 109 -9.18 5.52 -5.89
N ALA A 110 -8.51 6.12 -4.90
CA ALA A 110 -8.14 5.43 -3.67
C ALA A 110 -9.37 4.92 -2.89
N LEU A 111 -10.44 5.73 -2.79
CA LEU A 111 -11.70 5.34 -2.15
C LEU A 111 -12.41 4.21 -2.91
N LEU A 112 -12.35 4.17 -4.24
CA LEU A 112 -12.88 3.06 -5.03
C LEU A 112 -12.15 1.76 -4.72
N TRP A 113 -10.82 1.80 -4.60
CA TRP A 113 -10.03 0.64 -4.18
C TRP A 113 -10.38 0.21 -2.75
N CYS A 114 -10.48 1.14 -1.80
CA CYS A 114 -10.94 0.85 -0.43
C CYS A 114 -12.31 0.15 -0.43
N LYS A 115 -13.25 0.60 -1.27
CA LYS A 115 -14.58 -0.02 -1.40
C LYS A 115 -14.49 -1.43 -2.00
N ALA A 116 -13.62 -1.66 -2.97
CA ALA A 116 -13.38 -2.98 -3.55
C ALA A 116 -12.81 -3.95 -2.51
N VAL A 117 -11.71 -3.57 -1.84
CA VAL A 117 -11.10 -4.34 -0.74
C VAL A 117 -12.12 -4.65 0.35
N GLY A 118 -12.91 -3.64 0.76
CA GLY A 118 -13.97 -3.84 1.75
C GLY A 118 -14.99 -4.91 1.32
N ARG A 119 -15.41 -4.92 0.06
CA ARG A 119 -16.34 -5.95 -0.45
C ARG A 119 -15.73 -7.34 -0.42
N GLU A 120 -14.47 -7.49 -0.79
CA GLU A 120 -13.79 -8.79 -0.76
C GLU A 120 -13.60 -9.30 0.68
N ILE A 121 -13.33 -8.42 1.64
CA ILE A 121 -13.33 -8.76 3.08
C ILE A 121 -14.71 -9.24 3.53
N HIS A 122 -15.79 -8.54 3.15
CA HIS A 122 -17.15 -8.96 3.51
C HIS A 122 -17.49 -10.33 2.91
N LYS A 123 -17.11 -10.58 1.65
CA LYS A 123 -17.28 -11.90 1.03
C LYS A 123 -16.49 -12.96 1.77
N MET A 124 -15.23 -12.69 2.11
CA MET A 124 -14.38 -13.61 2.88
C MET A 124 -15.07 -14.00 4.20
N HIS A 125 -15.61 -13.04 4.95
CA HIS A 125 -16.35 -13.32 6.18
C HIS A 125 -17.66 -14.09 5.94
N ALA A 126 -18.37 -13.79 4.85
CA ALA A 126 -19.67 -14.39 4.57
C ALA A 126 -19.58 -15.82 4.00
N PHE A 127 -18.55 -16.12 3.22
CA PHE A 127 -18.48 -17.33 2.39
C PHE A 127 -17.33 -18.28 2.73
N VAL A 128 -16.33 -17.88 3.52
CA VAL A 128 -15.36 -18.86 4.01
C VAL A 128 -16.06 -19.84 4.94
N ARG A 129 -15.79 -21.12 4.70
CA ARG A 129 -16.20 -22.22 5.55
C ARG A 129 -14.98 -22.95 6.06
N PHE A 130 -15.13 -23.54 7.23
CA PHE A 130 -14.12 -24.38 7.85
C PHE A 130 -14.74 -25.73 8.20
N ARG A 131 -14.01 -26.80 7.94
CA ARG A 131 -14.38 -28.16 8.34
C ARG A 131 -13.24 -28.77 9.12
N LEU A 132 -13.57 -29.32 10.28
CA LEU A 132 -12.65 -30.13 11.06
C LEU A 132 -12.34 -31.42 10.30
N THR A 133 -11.05 -31.68 10.11
CA THR A 133 -10.55 -32.86 9.39
C THR A 133 -9.74 -33.79 10.27
N GLY A 134 -9.29 -33.32 11.43
CA GLY A 134 -8.59 -34.15 12.39
C GLY A 134 -8.08 -33.35 13.58
N THR A 135 -7.27 -34.03 14.39
CA THR A 135 -6.54 -33.46 15.53
C THR A 135 -5.11 -33.94 15.43
N ASP A 136 -4.17 -33.02 15.55
CA ASP A 136 -2.75 -33.34 15.55
C ASP A 136 -2.39 -34.23 16.73
N GLU A 137 -1.89 -35.45 16.47
CA GLU A 137 -1.68 -36.47 17.51
C GLU A 137 -0.60 -36.08 18.53
N THR A 138 0.32 -35.19 18.16
CA THR A 138 1.43 -34.77 19.04
C THR A 138 1.07 -33.55 19.89
N SER A 139 0.39 -32.56 19.31
CA SER A 139 0.04 -31.30 19.98
C SER A 139 -1.39 -31.23 20.49
N GLY A 140 -2.26 -32.15 20.06
CA GLY A 140 -3.70 -32.15 20.37
C GLY A 140 -4.49 -31.03 19.70
N ARG A 141 -3.89 -30.26 18.77
CA ARG A 141 -4.57 -29.13 18.11
C ARG A 141 -5.52 -29.59 17.02
N GLU A 142 -6.71 -28.98 16.96
CA GLU A 142 -7.65 -29.18 15.85
C GLU A 142 -7.04 -28.77 14.51
N GLN A 143 -7.16 -29.64 13.52
CA GLN A 143 -6.81 -29.37 12.13
C GLN A 143 -8.09 -29.14 11.32
N ARG A 144 -8.16 -28.00 10.65
CA ARG A 144 -9.33 -27.58 9.85
C ARG A 144 -8.90 -27.23 8.44
N ILE A 145 -9.70 -27.65 7.45
CA ILE A 145 -9.58 -27.19 6.07
C ILE A 145 -10.55 -26.03 5.86
N ALA A 146 -10.11 -25.01 5.12
CA ALA A 146 -10.94 -23.88 4.72
C ALA A 146 -11.23 -23.92 3.21
N TRP A 147 -12.43 -23.53 2.80
CA TRP A 147 -12.78 -23.28 1.39
C TRP A 147 -13.66 -22.04 1.28
N PHE A 148 -13.74 -21.49 0.07
CA PHE A 148 -14.54 -20.32 -0.25
C PHE A 148 -15.68 -20.75 -1.18
N GLU A 149 -16.91 -20.38 -0.83
CA GLU A 149 -18.14 -20.68 -1.58
C GLU A 149 -18.57 -19.55 -2.52
#